data_AF-A0A6G2DBS8-F1
#
_entry.id   AF-A0A6G2DBS8-F1
#
_cell.length_a   1.000
_cell.length_b   1.000
_cell.length_c   1.000
_cell.angle_alpha   90.00
_cell.angle_beta   90.00
_cell.angle_gamma   90.00
#
_symmetry.space_group_name_H-M   'P 1'
#
loop_
_entity.id
_entity.type
_entity.pdbx_description
1 polymer ?
#
loop_
_entity_poly.entity_id
_entity_poly.type
_entity_poly.pdbx_seq_one_letter_code
_entity_poly.pdbx_strand_id
1 'polypeptide(L)'
;MFISISAGIVTFLLTLVGIPAFIQFYRKAQITGQQMHEDVKQHQAKAGTPTMGGLVFLITSVLVAFFFALFSNQLSNNVGMIL
;
A
#
# COMPACT_ATOMS: atom_id res chain seq x y z
N MET A 1 10.57 15.98 -13.90
CA MET A 1 10.61 14.65 -14.55
C MET A 1 11.43 13.64 -13.74
N PHE A 2 12.72 13.87 -13.48
CA PHE A 2 13.56 12.93 -12.71
C PHE A 2 13.03 12.62 -11.29
N ILE A 3 12.53 13.62 -10.56
CA ILE A 3 11.94 13.47 -9.23
C ILE A 3 10.72 12.55 -9.25
N SER A 4 9.82 12.72 -10.23
CA SER A 4 8.61 11.89 -10.36
C SER A 4 8.93 10.45 -10.72
N ILE A 5 9.92 10.23 -11.61
CA ILE A 5 10.36 8.89 -11.99
C ILE A 5 11.03 8.17 -10.81
N SER A 6 11.93 8.85 -10.10
CA SER A 6 12.59 8.30 -8.91
C SER A 6 11.58 8.00 -7.78
N ALA A 7 10.64 8.90 -7.51
CA ALA A 7 9.55 8.67 -6.55
C ALA A 7 8.70 7.44 -6.94
N GLY A 8 8.40 7.25 -8.23
CA GLY A 8 7.67 6.09 -8.72
C GLY A 8 8.43 4.77 -8.49
N ILE A 9 9.74 4.74 -8.80
CA ILE A 9 10.59 3.56 -8.57
C ILE A 9 10.67 3.23 -7.08
N VAL A 10 10.89 4.24 -6.23
CA VAL A 10 10.94 4.07 -4.77
C VAL A 10 9.61 3.53 -4.23
N THR A 11 8.49 4.10 -4.67
CA THR A 11 7.14 3.64 -4.28
C THR A 11 6.91 2.18 -4.66
N PHE A 12 7.33 1.80 -5.87
CA PHE A 12 7.19 0.43 -6.36
C PHE A 12 8.00 -0.57 -5.53
N LEU A 13 9.27 -0.26 -5.27
CA LEU A 13 10.14 -1.11 -4.45
C LEU A 13 9.64 -1.24 -3.01
N LEU A 14 9.19 -0.14 -2.41
CA LEU A 14 8.61 -0.16 -1.07
C LEU A 14 7.31 -0.96 -1.02
N THR A 15 6.46 -0.86 -2.03
CA THR A 15 5.22 -1.65 -2.10
C THR A 15 5.51 -3.13 -2.25
N LEU A 16 6.50 -3.50 -3.07
CA LEU A 16 6.92 -4.91 -3.25
C LEU A 16 7.35 -5.57 -1.94
N VAL A 17 8.01 -4.84 -1.06
CA VAL A 17 8.44 -5.34 0.26
C VAL A 17 7.33 -5.17 1.31
N GLY A 18 6.55 -4.10 1.23
CA GLY A 18 5.50 -3.76 2.18
C GLY A 18 4.30 -4.71 2.13
N ILE A 19 3.85 -5.12 0.94
CA ILE A 19 2.73 -6.06 0.78
C ILE A 19 2.98 -7.42 1.48
N PRO A 20 4.10 -8.14 1.25
CA PRO A 20 4.33 -9.42 1.92
C PRO A 20 4.49 -9.26 3.44
N ALA A 21 5.13 -8.19 3.92
CA ALA A 21 5.19 -7.89 5.34
C ALA A 21 3.79 -7.65 5.95
N PHE A 22 2.94 -6.93 5.24
CA PHE A 22 1.55 -6.67 5.63
C PHE A 22 0.69 -7.94 5.62
N ILE A 23 0.86 -8.83 4.64
CA ILE A 23 0.19 -10.13 4.60
C ILE A 23 0.59 -10.98 5.82
N GLN A 24 1.88 -11.01 6.18
CA GLN A 24 2.33 -11.71 7.39
C GLN A 24 1.75 -11.10 8.66
N PHE A 25 1.70 -9.77 8.76
CA PHE A 25 1.06 -9.07 9.88
C PHE A 25 -0.42 -9.46 10.00
N TYR A 26 -1.19 -9.44 8.91
CA TYR A 26 -2.60 -9.83 8.90
C TYR A 26 -2.81 -11.28 9.32
N ARG A 27 -1.97 -12.20 8.85
CA ARG A 27 -2.00 -13.61 9.28
C ARG A 27 -1.71 -13.76 10.78
N LYS A 28 -0.74 -13.02 11.32
CA LYS A 28 -0.40 -13.02 12.75
C LYS A 28 -1.53 -12.41 13.60
N ALA A 29 -2.18 -11.37 13.11
CA ALA A 29 -3.30 -10.73 13.78
C ALA A 29 -4.59 -11.57 13.78
N GLN A 30 -4.59 -12.74 13.13
CA GLN A 30 -5.75 -13.64 12.99
C GLN A 30 -6.99 -12.91 12.48
N ILE A 31 -6.79 -11.86 11.66
CA ILE A 31 -7.89 -11.16 10.99
C ILE A 31 -8.31 -12.08 9.85
N THR A 32 -9.28 -12.93 10.13
CA THR A 32 -9.85 -13.86 9.15
C THR A 32 -10.42 -13.02 8.02
N GLY A 33 -9.82 -13.16 6.83
CA GLY A 33 -10.37 -12.60 5.59
C GLY A 33 -11.81 -13.08 5.36
N GLN A 34 -12.52 -12.42 4.44
CA GLN A 34 -13.93 -12.72 4.18
C GLN A 34 -14.19 -14.24 4.09
N GLN A 35 -15.24 -14.69 4.77
CA GLN A 35 -15.74 -16.06 4.67
C GLN A 35 -16.10 -16.32 3.20
N MET A 36 -15.32 -17.15 2.52
CA MET A 36 -15.66 -17.62 1.17
C MET A 36 -16.73 -18.71 1.30
N HIS A 37 -17.81 -18.60 0.53
CA HIS A 37 -18.86 -19.60 0.46
C HIS A 37 -18.25 -20.96 0.04
N GLU A 38 -18.76 -22.04 0.63
CA GLU A 38 -18.16 -23.39 0.56
C GLU A 38 -18.37 -24.12 -0.79
N ASP A 39 -18.68 -23.39 -1.86
CA ASP A 39 -19.11 -23.97 -3.14
C ASP A 39 -18.02 -24.82 -3.83
N VAL A 40 -16.74 -24.64 -3.50
CA VAL A 40 -15.64 -25.55 -3.90
C VAL A 40 -14.47 -25.54 -2.91
N LYS A 41 -13.91 -26.72 -2.60
CA LYS A 41 -12.72 -26.89 -1.73
C LYS A 41 -11.51 -26.06 -2.16
N GLN A 42 -11.42 -25.67 -3.43
CA GLN A 42 -10.34 -24.83 -3.97
C GLN A 42 -10.44 -23.36 -3.55
N HIS A 43 -11.61 -22.87 -3.14
CA HIS A 43 -11.81 -21.49 -2.67
C HIS A 43 -11.41 -21.29 -1.20
N GLN A 44 -11.44 -22.36 -0.40
CA GLN A 44 -10.94 -22.38 0.99
C GLN A 44 -9.44 -22.00 1.07
N ALA A 45 -8.63 -22.31 0.05
CA ALA A 45 -7.20 -21.95 0.02
C ALA A 45 -6.95 -20.43 -0.09
N LYS A 46 -7.96 -19.65 -0.50
CA LYS A 46 -7.91 -18.17 -0.56
C LYS A 46 -8.59 -17.52 0.66
N ALA A 47 -9.21 -18.31 1.55
CA ALA A 47 -9.79 -17.81 2.77
C ALA A 47 -8.65 -17.31 3.69
N GLY A 48 -8.70 -16.02 4.06
CA GLY A 48 -7.70 -15.42 4.94
C GLY A 48 -6.61 -14.58 4.27
N THR A 49 -6.52 -14.53 2.92
CA THR A 49 -5.69 -13.50 2.28
C THR A 49 -6.36 -12.13 2.37
N PRO A 50 -5.68 -11.09 2.90
CA PRO A 50 -6.27 -9.76 3.03
C PRO A 50 -6.48 -9.15 1.64
N THR A 51 -7.72 -8.74 1.35
CA THR A 51 -8.07 -7.98 0.13
C THR A 51 -7.57 -6.52 0.18
N MET A 52 -6.92 -6.12 1.27
CA MET A 52 -6.48 -4.76 1.58
C MET A 52 -5.10 -4.39 1.01
N GLY A 53 -4.56 -5.13 0.05
CA GLY A 53 -3.26 -4.80 -0.57
C GLY A 53 -3.21 -3.41 -1.21
N GLY A 54 -4.35 -2.94 -1.77
CA GLY A 54 -4.48 -1.60 -2.33
C GLY A 54 -4.31 -0.47 -1.30
N LEU A 55 -4.67 -0.71 -0.04
CA LEU A 55 -4.46 0.26 1.04
C LEU A 55 -2.97 0.50 1.27
N VAL A 56 -2.17 -0.57 1.32
CA VAL A 56 -0.71 -0.48 1.48
C VAL A 56 -0.09 0.29 0.34
N PHE A 57 -0.54 0.05 -0.90
CA PHE A 57 -0.08 0.78 -2.07
C PHE A 57 -0.41 2.29 -1.97
N LEU A 58 -1.66 2.64 -1.64
CA LEU A 58 -2.07 4.04 -1.51
C LEU A 58 -1.30 4.77 -0.41
N ILE A 59 -1.18 4.16 0.77
CA ILE A 59 -0.43 4.75 1.90
C ILE A 59 1.03 4.96 1.50
N THR A 60 1.66 3.95 0.91
CA THR A 60 3.07 4.03 0.49
C THR A 60 3.26 5.12 -0.57
N SER A 61 2.36 5.19 -1.56
CA SER A 61 2.41 6.19 -2.62
C SER A 61 2.27 7.62 -2.09
N VAL A 62 1.29 7.86 -1.20
CA VAL A 62 1.08 9.18 -0.58
C VAL A 62 2.30 9.58 0.27
N LEU A 63 2.84 8.67 1.08
CA LEU A 63 4.00 8.94 1.92
C LEU A 63 5.25 9.27 1.09
N VAL A 64 5.53 8.49 0.04
CA VAL A 64 6.69 8.73 -0.83
C VAL A 64 6.52 10.03 -1.60
N ALA A 65 5.32 10.29 -2.16
CA ALA A 65 5.04 11.53 -2.87
C ALA A 65 5.20 12.75 -1.96
N PHE A 66 4.68 12.68 -0.73
CA PHE A 66 4.81 13.75 0.25
C PHE A 66 6.27 13.98 0.65
N PHE A 67 7.03 12.91 0.89
CA PHE A 67 8.45 13.00 1.24
C PHE A 67 9.27 13.66 0.11
N PHE A 68 9.05 13.26 -1.15
CA PHE A 68 9.73 13.88 -2.29
C PHE A 68 9.29 15.34 -2.51
N ALA A 69 8.02 15.67 -2.25
CA ALA A 69 7.52 17.05 -2.34
C ALA A 69 8.19 17.96 -1.31
N LEU A 70 8.36 17.49 -0.07
CA LEU A 70 9.10 18.20 0.98
C LEU A 70 10.57 18.37 0.62
N PHE A 71 11.23 17.28 0.20
CA PHE A 71 12.66 17.32 -0.14
C PHE A 71 12.97 18.24 -1.32
N SER A 72 12.09 18.27 -2.33
CA SER A 72 12.23 19.14 -3.49
C SER A 72 11.74 20.57 -3.23
N ASN A 73 11.23 20.86 -2.03
CA ASN A 73 10.61 22.14 -1.65
C ASN A 73 9.52 22.59 -2.64
N GLN A 74 8.84 21.62 -3.27
CA GLN A 74 7.77 21.83 -4.26
C GLN A 74 6.39 21.90 -3.60
N LEU A 75 6.35 22.10 -2.28
CA LEU A 75 5.10 22.24 -1.55
C LEU A 75 4.47 23.59 -1.92
N SER A 76 3.63 23.59 -2.94
CA SER A 76 2.91 24.78 -3.37
C SER A 76 2.07 25.32 -2.21
N ASN A 77 2.05 26.64 -2.05
CA ASN A 77 1.30 27.33 -0.99
C ASN A 77 -0.19 26.95 -0.96
N ASN A 78 -0.76 26.53 -2.09
CA ASN A 78 -2.15 26.09 -2.16
C ASN A 78 -2.38 24.72 -1.52
N VAL A 79 -1.39 23.83 -1.52
CA VAL A 79 -1.50 22.50 -0.90
C VAL A 79 -1.36 22.63 0.62
N GLY A 80 -0.49 23.52 1.09
CA GLY A 80 -0.35 23.83 2.53
C GLY A 80 -1.55 24.54 3.15
N MET A 81 -2.42 25.16 2.35
CA MET A 81 -3.67 25.77 2.82
C MET A 81 -4.85 24.80 2.92
N ILE A 82 -4.76 23.60 2.33
CA ILE A 82 -5.86 22.61 2.29
C ILE A 82 -5.72 21.57 3.42
N LEU A 83 -4.53 21.44 4.03
CA LEU A 83 -4.26 20.61 5.21
C LEU A 83 -4.42 21.42 6.50
#